data_AF-A0A2E4RDL5-F1
#
_entry.id   AF-A0A2E4RDL5-F1
#
_cell.length_a   1.000
_cell.length_b   1.000
_cell.length_c   1.000
_cell.angle_alpha   90.00
_cell.angle_beta   90.00
_cell.angle_gamma   90.00
#
_symmetry.space_group_name_H-M   'P 1'
#
loop_
_entity.id
_entity.type
_entity.pdbx_description
1 polymer ?
#
loop_
_entity_poly.entity_id
_entity_poly.type
_entity_poly.pdbx_seq_one_letter_code
_entity_poly.pdbx_strand_id
1 'polypeptide(L)'
;MNDALNNWIKLVSEHGVDQVVNLYAEDGVLLGTFSDEIRQGKDKIREYFQFFLNKKPYATIVDYKKHIVDENNYSVNGFYDFEVDTKDGSRQVSKARFTFVFQKQGSSFKILSHHSSLIP
;
A
#
# COMPACT_ATOMS: atom_id res chain seq x y z
N MET A 1 9.94 -2.01 -14.78
CA MET A 1 8.86 -2.27 -13.80
C MET A 1 9.42 -2.05 -12.40
N ASN A 2 8.61 -1.59 -11.43
CA ASN A 2 9.07 -1.39 -10.05
C ASN A 2 8.71 -2.61 -9.19
N ASP A 3 9.67 -3.49 -8.94
CA ASP A 3 9.43 -4.80 -8.32
C ASP A 3 8.78 -4.71 -6.93
N ALA A 4 9.15 -3.71 -6.11
CA ALA A 4 8.58 -3.55 -4.78
C ALA A 4 7.10 -3.11 -4.78
N LEU A 5 6.73 -2.18 -5.66
CA LEU A 5 5.33 -1.75 -5.82
C LEU A 5 4.47 -2.89 -6.37
N ASN A 6 4.97 -3.60 -7.38
CA ASN A 6 4.26 -4.74 -7.96
C ASN A 6 4.05 -5.86 -6.93
N ASN A 7 5.06 -6.14 -6.10
CA ASN A 7 4.95 -7.11 -5.02
C ASN A 7 3.89 -6.69 -3.99
N TRP A 8 3.82 -5.40 -3.64
CA TRP A 8 2.77 -4.88 -2.77
C TRP A 8 1.37 -5.06 -3.37
N ILE A 9 1.19 -4.71 -4.65
CA ILE A 9 -0.10 -4.85 -5.38
C ILE A 9 -0.54 -6.32 -5.40
N LYS A 10 0.40 -7.23 -5.68
CA LYS A 10 0.16 -8.67 -5.67
C LYS A 10 -0.32 -9.13 -4.29
N LEU A 11 0.45 -8.85 -3.23
CA LEU A 11 0.16 -9.38 -1.89
C LEU A 11 -1.12 -8.80 -1.28
N VAL A 12 -1.45 -7.54 -1.59
CA VAL A 12 -2.74 -6.96 -1.22
C VAL A 12 -3.90 -7.66 -1.93
N SER A 13 -3.72 -7.99 -3.21
CA SER A 13 -4.74 -8.69 -4.01
C SER A 13 -4.88 -10.17 -3.66
N GLU A 14 -3.85 -10.77 -3.05
CA GLU A 14 -3.84 -12.13 -2.48
C GLU A 14 -4.33 -12.19 -1.03
N HIS A 15 -4.67 -11.05 -0.43
CA HIS A 15 -5.24 -10.91 0.91
C HIS A 15 -4.36 -11.45 2.06
N GLY A 16 -3.03 -11.48 1.86
CA GLY A 16 -2.07 -11.95 2.88
C GLY A 16 -1.63 -10.87 3.86
N VAL A 17 -2.29 -10.75 5.01
CA VAL A 17 -2.01 -9.68 6.01
C VAL A 17 -0.53 -9.65 6.41
N ASP A 18 0.03 -10.76 6.89
CA ASP A 18 1.42 -10.78 7.37
C ASP A 18 2.42 -10.55 6.23
N GLN A 19 2.14 -11.06 5.04
CA GLN A 19 2.97 -10.83 3.87
C GLN A 19 3.01 -9.34 3.49
N VAL A 20 1.86 -8.66 3.49
CA VAL A 20 1.77 -7.22 3.21
C VAL A 20 2.47 -6.42 4.31
N VAL A 21 2.20 -6.73 5.59
CA VAL A 21 2.84 -6.06 6.74
C VAL A 21 4.36 -6.22 6.68
N ASN A 22 4.87 -7.39 6.27
CA ASN A 22 6.30 -7.66 6.11
C ASN A 22 7.00 -6.80 5.05
N LEU A 23 6.26 -6.14 4.15
CA LEU A 23 6.83 -5.19 3.19
C LEU A 23 7.22 -3.84 3.82
N TYR A 24 6.63 -3.48 4.96
CA TYR A 24 6.92 -2.22 5.64
C TYR A 24 8.21 -2.29 6.45
N ALA A 25 8.82 -1.14 6.70
CA ALA A 25 9.87 -1.00 7.71
C ALA A 25 9.28 -1.21 9.12
N GLU A 26 10.12 -1.50 10.12
CA GLU A 26 9.68 -1.66 11.51
C GLU A 26 9.01 -0.40 12.07
N ASP A 27 9.52 0.76 11.69
CA ASP A 27 9.03 2.10 12.03
C ASP A 27 8.20 2.75 10.90
N GLY A 28 7.76 1.94 9.93
CA GLY A 28 7.03 2.42 8.76
C GLY A 28 5.74 3.18 9.11
N VAL A 29 5.36 4.11 8.25
CA VAL A 29 4.16 4.95 8.42
C VAL A 29 3.17 4.71 7.29
N LEU A 30 1.88 4.59 7.64
CA LEU A 30 0.78 4.43 6.71
C LEU A 30 -0.35 5.42 7.02
N LEU A 31 -0.72 6.20 6.01
CA LEU A 31 -1.97 6.96 5.94
C LEU A 31 -2.85 6.24 4.91
N GLY A 32 -3.79 5.43 5.40
CA GLY A 32 -4.61 4.58 4.57
C GLY A 32 -5.87 5.28 4.04
N THR A 33 -6.36 4.84 2.88
CA THR A 33 -7.51 5.44 2.17
C THR A 33 -8.78 5.53 3.02
N PHE A 34 -8.98 4.56 3.93
CA PHE A 34 -10.20 4.36 4.69
C PHE A 34 -9.99 4.50 6.21
N SER A 35 -9.00 5.29 6.63
CA SER A 35 -8.63 5.53 8.04
C SER A 35 -8.26 6.99 8.24
N ASP A 36 -8.74 7.61 9.31
CA ASP A 36 -8.33 8.93 9.78
C ASP A 36 -7.12 8.88 10.74
N GLU A 37 -6.77 7.68 11.22
CA GLU A 37 -5.59 7.42 12.04
C GLU A 37 -4.32 7.21 11.20
N ILE A 38 -3.23 7.87 11.61
CA ILE A 38 -1.87 7.58 11.14
C ILE A 38 -1.40 6.27 11.80
N ARG A 39 -1.09 5.26 10.98
CA ARG A 39 -0.59 3.96 11.46
C ARG A 39 0.92 3.97 11.45
N GLN A 40 1.56 3.94 12.62
CA GLN A 40 3.01 3.85 12.74
C GLN A 40 3.41 2.50 13.35
N GLY A 41 4.39 1.87 12.71
CA GLY A 41 4.93 0.58 13.10
C GLY A 41 4.05 -0.61 12.69
N LYS A 42 4.65 -1.80 12.76
CA LYS A 42 4.07 -3.06 12.25
C LYS A 42 2.71 -3.38 12.84
N ASP A 43 2.49 -3.13 14.12
CA ASP A 43 1.24 -3.50 14.80
C ASP A 43 0.07 -2.65 14.31
N LYS A 44 0.24 -1.33 14.22
CA LYS A 44 -0.80 -0.44 13.68
C LYS A 44 -1.04 -0.64 12.20
N ILE A 45 0.02 -0.92 11.44
CA ILE A 45 -0.12 -1.26 10.02
C ILE A 45 -0.89 -2.58 9.85
N ARG A 46 -0.64 -3.58 10.71
CA ARG A 46 -1.38 -4.85 10.72
C ARG A 46 -2.85 -4.64 11.02
N GLU A 47 -3.21 -3.84 12.03
CA GLU A 47 -4.60 -3.50 12.34
C GLU A 47 -5.33 -2.95 11.09
N TYR A 48 -4.69 -2.03 10.36
CA TYR A 48 -5.26 -1.49 9.13
C TYR A 48 -5.46 -2.56 8.05
N PHE A 49 -4.46 -3.41 7.80
CA PHE A 49 -4.58 -4.44 6.76
C PHE A 49 -5.54 -5.58 7.14
N GLN A 50 -5.72 -5.90 8.42
CA GLN A 50 -6.79 -6.81 8.86
C GLN A 50 -8.17 -6.27 8.47
N PHE A 51 -8.41 -4.97 8.68
CA PHE A 51 -9.64 -4.32 8.25
C PHE A 51 -9.76 -4.25 6.72
N PHE A 52 -8.72 -3.78 6.04
CA PHE A 52 -8.78 -3.49 4.61
C PHE A 52 -8.84 -4.78 3.77
N LEU A 53 -8.03 -5.79 4.09
CA LEU A 53 -7.99 -7.03 3.32
C LEU A 53 -9.24 -7.90 3.52
N ASN A 54 -9.99 -7.72 4.62
CA ASN A 54 -11.29 -8.36 4.80
C ASN A 54 -12.33 -7.89 3.77
N LYS A 55 -12.09 -6.76 3.10
CA LYS A 55 -12.90 -6.28 1.96
C LYS A 55 -12.49 -6.91 0.62
N LYS A 56 -11.59 -7.90 0.63
CA LYS A 56 -11.03 -8.59 -0.54
C LYS A 56 -10.62 -7.64 -1.69
N PRO A 57 -9.78 -6.63 -1.40
CA PRO A 57 -9.36 -5.68 -2.42
C PRO A 57 -8.66 -6.38 -3.58
N TYR A 58 -8.93 -5.90 -4.79
CA TYR A 58 -8.12 -6.16 -5.97
C TYR A 58 -7.56 -4.83 -6.46
N ALA A 59 -6.23 -4.71 -6.49
CA ALA A 59 -5.56 -3.44 -6.78
C ALA A 59 -5.01 -3.43 -8.22
N THR A 60 -5.29 -2.36 -8.97
CA THR A 60 -4.76 -2.18 -10.33
C THR A 60 -4.04 -0.85 -10.44
N ILE A 61 -2.76 -0.85 -10.84
CA ILE A 61 -2.00 0.38 -11.10
C ILE A 61 -2.53 1.02 -12.39
N VAL A 62 -2.86 2.31 -12.32
CA VAL A 62 -3.33 3.11 -13.47
C VAL A 62 -2.18 3.88 -14.11
N ASP A 63 -1.44 4.66 -13.33
CA ASP A 63 -0.20 5.33 -13.75
C ASP A 63 0.72 5.49 -12.53
N TYR A 64 2.03 5.58 -12.77
CA TYR A 64 2.99 5.92 -11.74
C TYR A 64 4.20 6.68 -12.29
N LYS A 65 4.86 7.40 -11.39
CA LYS A 65 6.14 8.07 -11.61
C LYS A 65 7.08 7.68 -10.49
N LYS A 66 8.24 7.13 -10.86
CA LYS A 66 9.31 6.78 -9.91
C LYS A 66 10.29 7.95 -9.83
N HIS A 67 10.66 8.33 -8.61
CA HIS A 67 11.67 9.34 -8.34
C HIS A 67 12.76 8.73 -7.46
N ILE A 68 13.97 8.63 -7.99
CA ILE A 68 15.14 8.11 -7.25
C ILE A 68 15.71 9.25 -6.42
N VAL A 69 15.85 9.05 -5.12
CA VAL A 69 16.45 10.02 -4.20
C VAL A 69 17.95 9.75 -4.11
N ASP A 70 18.31 8.50 -3.83
CA ASP A 70 19.68 8.01 -3.78
C ASP A 70 19.72 6.48 -4.04
N GLU A 71 20.87 5.85 -3.84
CA GLU A 71 21.09 4.40 -4.04
C GLU A 71 20.26 3.49 -3.11
N ASN A 72 19.82 4.03 -1.97
CA ASN A 72 19.09 3.33 -0.92
C ASN A 72 17.64 3.81 -0.81
N ASN A 73 17.24 4.91 -1.44
CA ASN A 73 15.91 5.50 -1.28
C ASN A 73 15.29 5.92 -2.61
N TYR A 74 14.00 5.63 -2.77
CA TYR A 74 13.20 6.15 -3.89
C TYR A 74 11.74 6.30 -3.50
N SER A 75 11.00 7.15 -4.22
CA SER A 75 9.55 7.23 -4.11
C SER A 75 8.86 6.79 -5.40
N VAL A 76 7.63 6.32 -5.27
CA VAL A 76 6.72 6.08 -6.38
C VAL A 76 5.38 6.73 -6.07
N ASN A 77 4.96 7.60 -6.98
CA ASN A 77 3.74 8.38 -6.85
C ASN A 77 2.83 8.05 -8.02
N GLY A 78 1.53 7.96 -7.80
CA GLY A 78 0.64 7.58 -8.89
C GLY A 78 -0.80 7.37 -8.50
N PHE A 79 -1.47 6.59 -9.34
CA PHE A 79 -2.87 6.26 -9.24
C PHE A 79 -3.05 4.75 -9.33
N TYR A 80 -3.98 4.25 -8.54
CA TYR A 80 -4.46 2.89 -8.59
C TYR A 80 -5.95 2.84 -8.27
N ASP A 81 -6.59 1.80 -8.77
CA ASP A 81 -7.98 1.52 -8.47
C ASP A 81 -8.03 0.29 -7.55
N PHE A 82 -8.85 0.39 -6.50
CA PHE A 82 -9.21 -0.74 -5.66
C PHE A 82 -10.63 -1.18 -5.96
N GLU A 83 -10.80 -2.43 -6.33
CA GLU A 83 -12.09 -3.07 -6.34
C GLU A 83 -12.29 -3.84 -5.03
N VAL A 84 -13.33 -3.52 -4.26
CA VAL A 84 -13.58 -4.09 -2.92
C VAL A 84 -15.01 -4.61 -2.78
N ASP A 85 -15.18 -5.66 -1.99
CA ASP A 85 -16.49 -6.17 -1.57
C ASP A 85 -17.21 -5.10 -0.71
N THR A 86 -18.47 -4.82 -1.05
CA THR A 86 -19.37 -3.98 -0.25
C THR A 86 -20.30 -4.85 0.61
N LYS A 87 -21.06 -4.20 1.50
CA LYS A 87 -21.97 -4.91 2.42
C LYS A 87 -23.13 -5.61 1.71
N ASP A 88 -23.51 -5.18 0.51
CA ASP A 88 -24.62 -5.77 -0.25
C ASP A 88 -24.18 -6.94 -1.16
N GLY A 89 -22.89 -7.30 -1.15
CA GLY A 89 -22.32 -8.36 -1.97
C GLY A 89 -21.89 -7.93 -3.38
N SER A 90 -22.09 -6.65 -3.75
CA SER A 90 -21.50 -6.07 -4.96
C SER A 90 -20.03 -5.72 -4.76
N ARG A 91 -19.34 -5.42 -5.88
CA ARG A 91 -17.98 -4.85 -5.85
C ARG A 91 -17.99 -3.39 -6.24
N GLN A 92 -17.32 -2.57 -5.44
CA GLN A 92 -17.16 -1.13 -5.68
C GLN A 92 -15.72 -0.82 -6.10
N VAL A 93 -15.57 -0.01 -7.15
CA VAL A 93 -14.27 0.55 -7.55
C VAL A 93 -14.03 1.88 -6.85
N SER A 94 -12.95 1.96 -6.08
CA SER A 94 -12.46 3.16 -5.41
C SER A 94 -11.18 3.62 -6.11
N LYS A 95 -11.24 4.79 -6.77
CA LYS A 95 -10.07 5.40 -7.41
C LYS A 95 -9.25 6.16 -6.37
N ALA A 96 -7.95 5.92 -6.33
CA ALA A 96 -7.10 6.51 -5.32
C ALA A 96 -5.76 7.00 -5.89
N ARG A 97 -5.21 7.99 -5.20
CA ARG A 97 -3.84 8.50 -5.37
C ARG A 97 -2.96 7.83 -4.32
N PHE A 98 -1.70 7.59 -4.65
CA PHE A 98 -0.74 7.07 -3.69
C PHE A 98 0.64 7.72 -3.79
N THR A 99 1.35 7.66 -2.68
CA THR A 99 2.79 7.83 -2.58
C THR A 99 3.35 6.67 -1.75
N PHE A 100 4.32 5.95 -2.30
CA PHE A 100 5.19 5.05 -1.55
C PHE A 100 6.59 5.63 -1.48
N VAL A 101 7.19 5.63 -0.29
CA VAL A 101 8.63 5.86 -0.09
C VAL A 101 9.24 4.54 0.31
N PHE A 102 10.23 4.11 -0.46
CA PHE A 102 10.96 2.87 -0.23
C PHE A 102 12.38 3.18 0.24
N GLN A 103 12.82 2.45 1.26
CA GLN A 103 14.17 2.49 1.78
C GLN A 103 14.77 1.07 1.73
N LYS A 104 16.02 0.96 1.31
CA LYS A 104 16.78 -0.28 1.31
C LYS A 104 17.13 -0.66 2.74
N GLN A 105 16.72 -1.85 3.17
CA GLN A 105 17.06 -2.46 4.45
C GLN A 105 17.59 -3.88 4.19
N GLY A 106 18.89 -4.07 4.46
CA GLY A 106 19.61 -5.28 4.07
C GLY A 106 19.62 -5.46 2.55
N SER A 107 19.09 -6.60 2.09
CA SER A 107 19.04 -6.96 0.67
C SER A 107 17.74 -6.57 -0.04
N SER A 108 16.78 -5.95 0.67
CA SER A 108 15.45 -5.66 0.14
C SER A 108 15.02 -4.20 0.37
N PHE A 109 14.13 -3.69 -0.48
CA PHE A 109 13.46 -2.41 -0.23
C PHE A 109 12.22 -2.62 0.63
N LYS A 110 12.10 -1.84 1.70
CA LYS A 110 10.96 -1.79 2.60
C LYS A 110 10.21 -0.48 2.41
N ILE A 111 8.90 -0.50 2.67
CA ILE A 111 8.06 0.70 2.65
C ILE A 111 8.29 1.47 3.94
N LEU A 112 8.94 2.64 3.81
CA LEU A 112 9.16 3.57 4.92
C LEU A 112 7.92 4.44 5.15
N SER A 113 7.27 4.90 4.08
CA SER A 113 6.04 5.68 4.14
C SER A 113 5.09 5.30 3.01
N HIS A 114 3.82 5.19 3.32
CA HIS A 114 2.74 4.99 2.35
C HIS A 114 1.60 5.94 2.67
N HIS A 115 1.29 6.82 1.72
CA HIS A 115 0.09 7.64 1.75
C HIS A 115 -0.85 7.18 0.65
N SER A 116 -2.11 6.95 0.98
CA SER A 116 -3.17 6.67 0.02
C SER A 116 -4.44 7.44 0.35
N SER A 117 -5.01 8.08 -0.66
CA SER A 117 -6.24 8.87 -0.52
C SER A 117 -7.14 8.67 -1.73
N LEU A 118 -8.46 8.80 -1.54
CA LEU A 118 -9.38 8.86 -2.66
C LEU A 118 -9.03 10.03 -3.59
N ILE A 119 -9.39 9.91 -4.87
CA ILE A 119 -9.42 11.07 -5.76
C ILE A 119 -10.46 12.07 -5.21
N PRO A 120 -10.13 13.37 -5.09
CA PRO A 120 -11.08 14.41 -4.66
C PRO A 120 -12.32 14.51 -5.54
#